data_AF-A0A7X8H0J4-F1
#
_entry.id   AF-A0A7X8H0J4-F1
#
_cell.length_a   1.000
_cell.length_b   1.000
_cell.length_c   1.000
_cell.angle_alpha   90.00
_cell.angle_beta   90.00
_cell.angle_gamma   90.00
#
_symmetry.space_group_name_H-M   'P 1'
#
loop_
_entity.id
_entity.type
_entity.pdbx_description
1 polymer ?
#
loop_
_entity_poly.entity_id
_entity_poly.type
_entity_poly.pdbx_seq_one_letter_code
_entity_poly.pdbx_strand_id
1 'polypeptide(L)'
;AAKLDGANILQRIWHIDLPTLKPVMVIQFILAAGNIMSVGYEKAYLMQTSLNLTASEIISTYVYKQGLVSGNYSYSTAVGLINTLINVVLLIIVNKTVQQLNDGEGL
;
A
#
# COMPACT_ATOMS: atom_id res chain seq x y z
N ALA A 1 -25.77 -20.43 10.30
CA ALA A 1 -26.73 -20.59 9.20
C ALA A 1 -26.11 -21.34 8.02
N ALA A 2 -25.21 -20.76 7.22
CA ALA A 2 -24.72 -21.36 5.96
C ALA A 2 -24.18 -22.81 6.00
N LYS A 3 -23.60 -23.27 7.13
CA LYS A 3 -23.15 -24.67 7.29
C LYS A 3 -24.30 -25.64 7.60
N LEU A 4 -25.37 -25.15 8.23
CA LEU A 4 -26.65 -25.84 8.39
C LEU A 4 -27.44 -25.86 7.07
N ASP A 5 -27.27 -24.84 6.22
CA ASP A 5 -27.91 -24.73 4.90
C ASP A 5 -27.13 -25.45 3.77
N GLY A 6 -26.08 -26.21 4.10
CA GLY A 6 -25.35 -27.03 3.12
C GLY A 6 -24.41 -26.28 2.17
N ALA A 7 -24.05 -25.03 2.46
CA ALA A 7 -23.16 -24.25 1.59
C ALA A 7 -21.73 -24.82 1.56
N ASN A 8 -21.22 -25.07 0.33
CA ASN A 8 -19.84 -25.53 0.10
C ASN A 8 -18.82 -24.43 0.50
N ILE A 9 -17.59 -24.81 0.80
CA ILE A 9 -16.51 -23.91 1.27
C ILE A 9 -16.34 -22.72 0.32
N LEU A 10 -16.32 -22.97 -0.99
CA LEU A 10 -16.23 -21.91 -2.00
C LEU A 10 -17.42 -20.96 -1.95
N GLN A 11 -18.65 -21.46 -1.76
CA GLN A 11 -19.83 -20.60 -1.68
C GLN A 11 -19.76 -19.67 -0.47
N ARG A 12 -19.25 -20.17 0.66
CA ARG A 12 -19.04 -19.37 1.89
C ARG A 12 -17.96 -18.31 1.69
N ILE A 13 -16.84 -18.67 1.07
CA ILE A 13 -15.76 -17.71 0.77
C ILE A 13 -16.30 -16.56 -0.09
N TRP A 14 -16.99 -16.87 -1.18
CA TRP A 14 -17.45 -15.86 -2.12
C TRP A 14 -18.60 -14.99 -1.60
N HIS A 15 -19.57 -15.57 -0.88
CA HIS A 15 -20.81 -14.86 -0.51
C HIS A 15 -20.85 -14.38 0.93
N ILE A 16 -19.96 -14.86 1.79
CA ILE A 16 -19.94 -14.52 3.22
C ILE A 16 -18.60 -13.91 3.60
N ASP A 17 -17.51 -14.66 3.45
CA ASP A 17 -16.21 -14.25 3.99
C ASP A 17 -15.65 -13.04 3.22
N LEU A 18 -15.65 -13.08 1.88
CA LEU A 18 -15.16 -11.97 1.06
C LEU A 18 -15.95 -10.66 1.32
N PRO A 19 -17.30 -10.62 1.23
CA PRO A 19 -18.06 -9.40 1.54
C PRO A 19 -17.83 -8.88 2.96
N THR A 20 -17.77 -9.77 3.95
CA THR A 20 -17.58 -9.38 5.36
C THR A 20 -16.19 -8.79 5.60
N LEU A 21 -15.16 -9.28 4.91
CA LEU A 21 -13.78 -8.82 5.05
C LEU A 21 -13.43 -7.64 4.14
N LYS A 22 -14.30 -7.25 3.19
CA LYS A 22 -14.05 -6.15 2.23
C LYS A 22 -13.54 -4.87 2.90
N PRO A 23 -14.14 -4.34 3.99
CA PRO A 23 -13.67 -3.09 4.60
C PRO A 23 -12.22 -3.18 5.07
N VAL A 24 -11.87 -4.29 5.73
CA VAL A 24 -10.51 -4.51 6.25
C VAL A 24 -9.52 -4.75 5.11
N MET A 25 -9.87 -5.55 4.10
CA MET A 25 -9.02 -5.75 2.92
C MET A 25 -8.71 -4.44 2.20
N VAL A 26 -9.70 -3.56 2.09
CA VAL A 26 -9.55 -2.26 1.46
C VAL A 26 -8.63 -1.34 2.28
N ILE A 27 -8.76 -1.30 3.61
CA ILE A 27 -7.83 -0.55 4.47
C ILE A 27 -6.40 -1.08 4.30
N GLN A 28 -6.22 -2.40 4.41
CA GLN A 28 -4.91 -3.02 4.24
C GLN A 28 -4.32 -2.75 2.85
N PHE A 29 -5.15 -2.73 1.81
CA PHE A 29 -4.72 -2.38 0.46
C PHE A 29 -4.19 -0.95 0.37
N ILE A 30 -4.86 0.04 0.96
CA ILE A 30 -4.39 1.44 0.97
C ILE A 30 -3.06 1.55 1.73
N LEU A 31 -2.98 0.94 2.91
CA LEU A 31 -1.77 0.95 3.72
C LEU A 31 -0.60 0.26 3.01
N ALA A 32 -0.86 -0.84 2.32
CA ALA A 32 0.13 -1.54 1.50
C ALA A 32 0.53 -0.70 0.27
N ALA A 33 -0.43 -0.06 -0.40
CA ALA A 33 -0.17 0.82 -1.54
C ALA A 33 0.71 2.00 -1.15
N GLY A 34 0.54 2.55 0.06
CA GLY A 34 1.41 3.62 0.56
C GLY A 34 2.86 3.22 0.83
N ASN A 35 3.12 1.92 0.93
CA ASN A 35 4.46 1.37 1.04
C ASN A 35 5.08 1.03 -0.33
N ILE A 36 4.38 1.22 -1.47
CA ILE A 36 4.89 0.93 -2.82
C ILE A 36 6.22 1.64 -3.10
N MET A 37 6.37 2.89 -2.65
CA MET A 37 7.61 3.65 -2.88
C MET A 37 8.83 3.01 -2.19
N SER A 38 8.62 2.20 -1.17
CA SER A 38 9.65 1.49 -0.40
C SER A 38 9.77 0.00 -0.76
N VAL A 39 8.93 -0.53 -1.65
CA VAL A 39 8.94 -1.96 -2.00
C VAL A 39 10.28 -2.35 -2.60
N GLY A 40 10.88 -3.38 -2.00
CA GLY A 40 12.14 -3.94 -2.48
C GLY A 40 13.37 -3.05 -2.23
N TYR A 41 13.25 -1.93 -1.50
CA TYR A 41 14.37 -1.03 -1.19
C TYR A 41 15.59 -1.76 -0.66
N GLU A 42 15.43 -2.55 0.41
CA GLU A 42 16.56 -3.18 1.10
C GLU A 42 17.31 -4.13 0.17
N LYS A 43 16.56 -4.97 -0.54
CA LYS A 43 17.12 -5.92 -1.51
C LYS A 43 17.76 -5.21 -2.69
N ALA A 44 17.06 -4.22 -3.26
CA ALA A 44 17.56 -3.45 -4.39
C ALA A 44 18.87 -2.77 -4.01
N TYR A 45 18.90 -2.03 -2.89
CA TYR A 45 20.08 -1.32 -2.37
C TYR A 45 21.26 -2.26 -2.11
N LEU A 46 21.04 -3.37 -1.41
CA LEU A 46 22.11 -4.31 -1.04
C LEU A 46 22.68 -5.07 -2.24
N MET A 47 21.90 -5.26 -3.31
CA MET A 47 22.32 -5.96 -4.52
C MET A 47 22.77 -5.02 -5.65
N GLN A 48 22.87 -3.70 -5.40
CA GLN A 48 23.39 -2.77 -6.41
C GLN A 48 24.87 -3.03 -6.68
N THR A 49 25.24 -3.01 -7.95
CA THR A 49 26.61 -3.03 -8.44
C THR A 49 26.77 -1.95 -9.50
N SER A 50 28.00 -1.57 -9.82
CA SER A 50 28.27 -0.58 -10.89
C SER A 50 27.69 -0.99 -12.24
N LEU A 51 27.59 -2.29 -12.53
CA LEU A 51 27.06 -2.82 -13.79
C LEU A 51 25.53 -2.83 -13.86
N ASN A 52 24.83 -2.89 -12.73
CA ASN A 52 23.37 -2.99 -12.70
C ASN A 52 22.67 -1.72 -12.19
N LEU A 53 23.42 -0.69 -11.81
CA LEU A 53 22.90 0.51 -11.14
C LEU A 53 21.76 1.17 -11.91
N THR A 54 21.88 1.32 -13.23
CA THR A 54 20.84 1.92 -14.07
C THR A 54 19.51 1.16 -14.03
N ALA A 55 19.53 -0.16 -13.80
CA ALA A 55 18.34 -1.01 -13.73
C ALA A 55 17.88 -1.31 -12.28
N SER A 56 18.79 -1.23 -11.31
CA SER A 56 18.53 -1.51 -9.89
C SER A 56 18.26 -0.27 -9.05
N GLU A 57 18.46 0.92 -9.62
CA GLU A 57 18.13 2.19 -8.97
C GLU A 57 16.64 2.47 -9.06
N ILE A 58 15.99 2.43 -7.89
CA ILE A 58 14.60 2.80 -7.69
C ILE A 58 14.51 4.07 -6.85
N ILE A 59 13.35 4.72 -6.85
CA ILE A 59 13.10 5.98 -6.16
C ILE A 59 13.59 5.93 -4.70
N SER A 60 13.26 4.88 -3.95
CA SER A 60 13.66 4.72 -2.55
C SER A 60 15.18 4.63 -2.36
N THR A 61 15.91 3.95 -3.25
CA THR A 61 17.38 3.89 -3.20
C THR A 61 18.04 5.22 -3.52
N TYR A 62 17.46 5.97 -4.46
CA TYR A 62 17.96 7.30 -4.84
C TYR A 62 17.72 8.33 -3.72
N VAL A 63 16.52 8.32 -3.13
CA VAL A 63 16.16 9.18 -2.00
C VAL A 63 17.06 8.92 -0.79
N TYR A 64 17.39 7.66 -0.52
CA TYR A 64 18.36 7.29 0.51
C TYR A 64 19.76 7.85 0.23
N LYS A 65 20.28 7.67 -0.99
CA LYS A 65 21.59 8.20 -1.39
C LYS A 65 21.65 9.73 -1.27
N GLN A 66 20.63 10.42 -1.77
CA GLN A 66 20.61 11.88 -1.72
C GLN A 66 20.39 12.39 -0.30
N GLY A 67 19.48 11.75 0.44
CA GLY A 67 19.06 12.14 1.78
C GLY A 67 20.09 11.89 2.86
N LEU A 68 20.55 10.64 2.97
CA LEU A 68 21.38 10.20 4.08
C LEU A 68 22.86 10.18 3.71
N VAL A 69 23.22 9.66 2.53
CA VAL A 69 24.63 9.55 2.12
C VAL A 69 25.19 10.92 1.72
N SER A 70 24.41 11.72 0.99
CA SER A 70 24.82 13.04 0.51
C SER A 70 24.41 14.18 1.44
N GLY A 71 23.74 13.88 2.57
CA GLY A 71 23.32 14.85 3.58
C GLY A 71 22.19 15.80 3.18
N ASN A 72 21.49 15.55 2.06
CA ASN A 72 20.36 16.37 1.62
C ASN A 72 19.04 15.93 2.28
N TYR A 73 18.96 16.11 3.60
CA TYR A 73 17.80 15.69 4.39
C TYR A 73 16.50 16.34 3.90
N SER A 74 16.54 17.61 3.48
CA SER A 74 15.39 18.33 2.95
C SER A 74 14.76 17.62 1.74
N TYR A 75 15.58 17.06 0.84
CA TYR A 75 15.08 16.28 -0.30
C TYR A 75 14.36 15.00 0.16
N SER A 76 14.97 14.23 1.08
CA SER A 76 14.36 13.00 1.60
C SER A 76 13.07 13.26 2.36
N THR A 77 13.04 14.31 3.19
CA THR A 77 11.83 14.75 3.90
C THR A 77 10.74 15.20 2.93
N ALA A 78 11.07 15.95 1.88
CA ALA A 78 10.10 16.38 0.88
C ALA A 78 9.45 15.20 0.15
N VAL A 79 10.25 14.19 -0.24
CA VAL A 79 9.73 12.98 -0.87
C VAL A 79 8.85 12.17 0.11
N GLY A 80 9.27 12.06 1.38
CA GLY A 80 8.47 11.43 2.43
C GLY A 80 7.11 12.11 2.62
N LEU A 81 7.08 13.44 2.66
CA LEU A 81 5.85 14.24 2.76
C LEU A 81 4.92 14.01 1.56
N ILE A 82 5.45 13.94 0.35
CA ILE A 82 4.65 13.64 -0.86
C ILE A 82 4.04 12.23 -0.74
N ASN A 83 4.80 11.23 -0.28
CA ASN A 83 4.27 9.89 -0.07
C ASN A 83 3.12 9.88 0.95
N THR A 84 3.28 10.59 2.07
CA THR A 84 2.21 10.76 3.06
C THR A 84 0.98 11.42 2.46
N LEU A 85 1.16 12.44 1.63
CA LEU A 85 0.05 13.15 0.98
C LEU A 85 -0.72 12.23 0.02
N ILE A 86 -0.02 11.42 -0.78
CA ILE A 86 -0.63 10.41 -1.65
C ILE A 86 -1.47 9.43 -0.82
N ASN A 87 -0.94 8.96 0.31
CA ASN A 87 -1.64 8.02 1.21
C ASN A 87 -2.90 8.62 1.81
N VAL A 88 -2.85 9.88 2.24
CA VAL A 88 -4.02 10.59 2.77
C VAL A 88 -5.09 10.76 1.68
N VAL A 89 -4.70 11.16 0.47
CA VAL A 89 -5.64 11.31 -0.66
C VAL A 89 -6.30 9.97 -1.01
N LEU A 90 -5.51 8.89 -1.11
CA LEU A 90 -6.04 7.54 -1.35
C LEU A 90 -7.01 7.11 -0.24
N LEU A 91 -6.66 7.33 1.03
CA LEU A 91 -7.51 6.98 2.16
C LEU A 91 -8.85 7.72 2.10
N ILE A 92 -8.84 9.03 1.81
CA ILE A 92 -10.06 9.82 1.68
C ILE A 92 -10.94 9.31 0.54
N ILE A 93 -10.37 9.06 -0.65
CA ILE A 93 -11.11 8.55 -1.82
C ILE A 93 -11.80 7.24 -1.47
N VAL A 94 -11.06 6.34 -0.84
CA VAL A 94 -11.55 5.00 -0.55
C VAL A 94 -12.55 5.00 0.60
N ASN A 95 -12.31 5.73 1.68
CA ASN A 95 -13.29 5.90 2.75
C ASN A 95 -14.61 6.45 2.20
N LYS A 96 -14.53 7.44 1.29
CA LYS A 96 -15.72 7.99 0.62
C LYS A 96 -16.42 6.96 -0.27
N THR A 97 -15.66 6.11 -0.98
CA THR A 97 -16.21 5.04 -1.81
C THR A 97 -16.91 3.99 -0.96
N VAL A 98 -16.32 3.61 0.18
CA VAL A 98 -16.93 2.65 1.11
C VAL A 98 -18.20 3.24 1.73
N GLN A 99 -18.19 4.50 2.15
CA GLN A 99 -19.37 5.20 2.64
C GLN A 99 -20.54 5.16 1.65
N GLN A 100 -20.27 5.34 0.36
CA GLN A 100 -21.31 5.28 -0.66
C GLN A 100 -21.86 3.87 -0.88
N LEU A 101 -21.05 2.83 -0.66
CA LEU A 101 -21.45 1.44 -0.81
C LEU A 101 -22.15 0.87 0.43
N ASN A 102 -21.98 1.52 1.58
CA ASN A 102 -22.48 1.08 2.88
C ASN A 102 -23.59 2.01 3.42
N ASP A 103 -24.37 2.62 2.52
CA ASP A 103 -25.51 3.51 2.84
C ASP A 103 -25.18 4.69 3.79
N GLY A 104 -23.98 5.25 3.67
CA GLY A 104 -23.51 6.38 4.47
C GLY A 104 -22.79 5.98 5.76
N GLU A 105 -22.68 4.69 6.07
CA GLU A 105 -21.79 4.22 7.13
C GLU A 105 -20.33 4.32 6.67
N GLY A 106 -19.54 5.08 7.44
CA GLY A 106 -18.08 5.13 7.33
C GLY A 106 -17.42 3.76 7.24
N LEU A 107 -16.14 3.76 6.85
CA LEU A 107 -15.24 2.76 7.45
C LEU A 107 -15.29 2.86 8.98
#